data_AF-A0A2I2KXU2-F1
#
_entry.id   AF-A0A2I2KXU2-F1
#
_cell.length_a   1.000
_cell.length_b   1.000
_cell.length_c   1.000
_cell.angle_alpha   90.00
_cell.angle_beta   90.00
_cell.angle_gamma   90.00
#
_symmetry.space_group_name_H-M   'P 1'
#
loop_
_entity.id
_entity.type
_entity.pdbx_description
1 polymer ?
#
loop_
_entity_poly.entity_id
_entity_poly.type
_entity_poly.pdbx_seq_one_letter_code
_entity_poly.pdbx_strand_id
1 'polypeptide(L)' 'MDRRLSAHQDLLHRARAEDALHWQHHHRPISADTLRKRLHIGTTTARSLVTQLRTDTHARLDTPHHEPEPLPTPP' A
#
# COMPACT_ATOMS: atom_id res chain seq x y z
N MET A 1 14.54 16.38 -21.44
CA MET A 1 14.89 14.94 -21.46
C MET A 1 14.03 14.17 -20.44
N ASP A 2 12.70 14.41 -20.34
CA ASP A 2 11.96 14.10 -19.09
C ASP A 2 10.61 13.40 -19.28
N ARG A 3 10.34 12.83 -20.47
CA ARG A 3 9.06 12.12 -20.72
C ARG A 3 8.93 10.84 -19.89
N ARG A 4 10.04 10.24 -19.48
CA ARG A 4 10.08 8.90 -18.85
C ARG A 4 9.74 8.93 -17.36
N LEU A 5 10.08 10.00 -16.64
CA LEU A 5 9.72 10.20 -15.23
C LEU A 5 8.23 10.51 -15.08
N SER A 6 7.67 11.31 -15.98
CA SER A 6 6.24 11.65 -15.99
C SER A 6 5.39 10.40 -16.15
N ALA A 7 5.72 9.52 -17.11
CA ALA A 7 5.00 8.26 -17.30
C ALA A 7 5.05 7.34 -16.07
N HIS A 8 6.16 7.35 -15.32
CA HIS A 8 6.27 6.60 -14.07
C HIS A 8 5.41 7.21 -12.95
N GLN A 9 5.42 8.55 -12.81
CA GLN A 9 4.59 9.26 -11.84
C GLN A 9 3.10 9.14 -12.16
N ASP A 10 2.71 9.19 -13.43
CA ASP A 10 1.33 8.93 -13.88
C ASP A 10 0.88 7.52 -13.49
N LEU A 11 1.77 6.54 -13.64
CA LEU A 11 1.53 5.16 -13.23
C LEU A 11 1.33 5.01 -11.73
N LEU A 12 2.16 5.69 -10.93
CA LEU A 12 2.02 5.73 -9.47
C LEU A 12 0.73 6.41 -9.04
N HIS A 13 0.36 7.53 -9.67
CA HIS A 13 -0.89 8.22 -9.37
C HIS A 13 -2.11 7.36 -9.67
N ARG A 14 -2.14 6.73 -10.85
CA ARG A 14 -3.22 5.81 -11.22
C ARG A 14 -3.28 4.61 -10.28
N ALA A 15 -2.11 4.05 -9.90
CA ALA A 15 -2.06 2.95 -8.94
C ALA A 15 -2.69 3.29 -7.60
N ARG A 16 -2.41 4.49 -7.10
CA ARG A 16 -2.90 4.95 -5.81
C ARG A 16 -4.39 5.29 -5.85
N ALA A 17 -4.86 5.92 -6.93
CA ALA A 17 -6.28 6.16 -7.14
C ALA A 17 -7.07 4.86 -7.20
N GLU A 18 -6.53 3.85 -7.87
CA GLU A 18 -7.16 2.54 -8.00
C GLU A 18 -7.23 1.77 -6.69
N ASP A 19 -6.15 1.82 -5.90
CA ASP A 19 -6.12 1.25 -4.56
C ASP A 19 -7.09 1.98 -3.63
N ALA A 20 -7.11 3.31 -3.63
CA ALA A 20 -8.04 4.09 -2.81
C ALA A 20 -9.50 3.79 -3.16
N LEU A 21 -9.83 3.63 -4.43
CA LEU A 21 -11.15 3.17 -4.88
C LEU A 21 -11.45 1.75 -4.39
N HIS A 22 -10.51 0.81 -4.53
CA HIS A 22 -10.70 -0.56 -4.04
C HIS A 22 -10.93 -0.60 -2.53
N TRP A 23 -10.17 0.21 -1.79
CA TRP A 23 -10.31 0.36 -0.36
C TRP A 23 -11.68 0.92 0.03
N GLN A 24 -12.17 1.94 -0.69
CA GLN A 24 -13.50 2.51 -0.45
C GLN A 24 -14.63 1.50 -0.72
N HIS A 25 -14.49 0.67 -1.76
CA HIS A 25 -15.53 -0.28 -2.14
C HIS A 25 -15.52 -1.58 -1.31
N HIS A 26 -14.35 -2.11 -0.99
CA HIS A 26 -14.20 -3.43 -0.40
C HIS A 26 -13.61 -3.43 1.01
N HIS A 27 -13.18 -2.27 1.52
CA HIS A 27 -12.43 -2.14 2.78
C HIS A 27 -11.26 -3.13 2.89
N ARG A 28 -10.69 -3.50 1.73
CA ARG A 28 -9.60 -4.46 1.61
C ARG A 28 -8.53 -3.89 0.68
N PRO A 29 -7.25 -4.15 0.97
CA PRO A 29 -6.16 -3.71 0.11
C PRO A 29 -6.24 -4.40 -1.25
N ILE A 30 -5.93 -3.68 -2.32
CA ILE A 30 -5.93 -4.25 -3.67
C ILE A 30 -4.83 -5.32 -3.79
N SER A 31 -5.15 -6.43 -4.46
CA SER A 31 -4.17 -7.49 -4.72
C SER A 31 -3.23 -7.13 -5.86
N ALA A 32 -2.00 -7.67 -5.85
CA ALA A 32 -1.00 -7.39 -6.89
C ALA A 32 -1.50 -7.81 -8.29
N ASP A 33 -2.33 -8.85 -8.34
CA ASP A 33 -2.97 -9.30 -9.57
C ASP A 33 -4.04 -8.32 -10.10
N THR A 34 -4.86 -7.76 -9.21
CA THR A 34 -5.88 -6.76 -9.57
C THR A 34 -5.23 -5.45 -10.02
N LEU A 35 -4.20 -5.00 -9.30
CA LEU A 35 -3.43 -3.79 -9.63
C LEU A 35 -2.74 -3.94 -10.99
N ARG A 36 -2.13 -5.12 -11.24
CA ARG A 36 -1.56 -5.50 -12.54
C ARG A 36 -2.61 -5.42 -13.66
N LYS A 37 -3.79 -6.01 -13.47
CA LYS A 37 -4.86 -6.03 -14.48
C LYS A 37 -5.42 -4.63 -14.77
N ARG A 38 -5.57 -3.77 -13.76
CA ARG A 38 -6.12 -2.41 -13.95
C ARG A 38 -5.12 -1.46 -14.61
N LEU A 39 -3.84 -1.54 -14.25
CA LEU A 39 -2.82 -0.58 -14.72
C LEU A 39 -1.92 -1.12 -15.83
N HIS A 40 -2.11 -2.38 -16.22
CA HIS A 40 -1.26 -3.09 -17.18
C HIS A 40 0.24 -3.02 -16.81
N ILE A 41 0.55 -3.09 -15.52
CA ILE A 41 1.93 -3.03 -15.01
C ILE A 41 2.58 -4.41 -14.88
N GLY A 42 3.91 -4.43 -14.93
CA GLY A 42 4.68 -5.63 -14.67
C GLY A 42 4.49 -6.17 -13.25
N THR A 43 4.65 -7.49 -13.11
CA THR A 43 4.47 -8.24 -11.86
C THR A 43 5.32 -7.69 -10.71
N THR A 44 6.55 -7.26 -11.00
CA THR A 44 7.48 -6.70 -10.01
C THR A 44 6.99 -5.37 -9.45
N THR A 45 6.55 -4.45 -10.31
CA THR A 45 6.01 -3.14 -9.91
C THR A 45 4.73 -3.31 -9.08
N ALA A 46 3.84 -4.20 -9.50
CA ALA A 46 2.60 -4.48 -8.79
C ALA A 46 2.86 -5.05 -7.39
N ARG A 47 3.79 -6.01 -7.26
CA ARG A 47 4.17 -6.58 -5.97
C ARG A 47 4.74 -5.52 -5.02
N SER A 48 5.65 -4.67 -5.51
CA SER A 48 6.24 -3.59 -4.69
C SER A 48 5.17 -2.64 -4.13
N LEU A 49 4.23 -2.22 -4.99
CA LEU A 49 3.12 -1.34 -4.61
C LEU A 49 2.23 -1.99 -3.53
N VAL A 50 1.86 -3.27 -3.72
CA VAL A 50 1.01 -3.98 -2.75
C VAL A 50 1.74 -4.27 -1.44
N THR A 51 3.05 -4.51 -1.45
CA THR A 51 3.82 -4.61 -0.20
C THR A 51 3.75 -3.31 0.59
N GLN A 52 3.91 -2.17 -0.08
CA GLN A 52 3.83 -0.86 0.57
C GLN A 52 2.43 -0.56 1.10
N LEU A 53 1.38 -0.89 0.33
CA LEU A 53 -0.02 -0.78 0.75
C LEU A 53 -0.36 -1.70 1.92
N ARG A 54 0.19 -2.91 1.93
CA ARG A 54 0.01 -3.86 3.02
C ARG A 54 0.67 -3.32 4.29
N THR A 55 1.83 -2.68 4.21
CA THR A 55 2.45 -2.01 5.38
C THR A 55 1.63 -0.82 5.86
N ASP A 56 1.10 0.01 4.97
CA ASP A 56 0.26 1.17 5.33
C ASP A 56 -1.09 0.74 5.94
N THR A 57 -1.73 -0.23 5.30
CA THR A 57 -2.96 -0.88 5.79
C THR A 57 -2.73 -1.56 7.13
N HIS A 58 -1.63 -2.30 7.25
CA HIS A 58 -1.27 -2.94 8.51
C HIS A 58 -0.99 -1.86 9.55
N ALA A 59 -0.26 -0.79 9.26
CA ALA A 59 -0.11 0.32 10.21
C ALA A 59 -1.45 0.96 10.62
N ARG A 60 -2.48 0.90 9.77
CA ARG A 60 -3.82 1.42 10.07
C ARG A 60 -4.73 0.44 10.82
N LEU A 61 -4.54 -0.87 10.62
CA LEU A 61 -5.31 -1.94 11.28
C LEU A 61 -4.62 -2.46 12.54
N ASP A 62 -3.29 -2.38 12.58
CA ASP A 62 -2.40 -2.62 13.71
C ASP A 62 -2.41 -1.37 14.58
N THR A 63 -3.60 -1.05 15.09
CA THR A 63 -3.68 -0.63 16.48
C THR A 63 -3.44 -1.90 17.31
N PRO A 64 -2.22 -2.24 17.74
CA PRO A 64 -2.11 -3.07 18.90
C PRO A 64 -2.68 -2.24 20.05
N HIS A 65 -3.87 -2.60 20.51
CA HIS A 65 -4.27 -2.32 21.88
C HIS A 65 -3.40 -3.15 22.85
N HIS A 66 -2.09 -2.99 22.78
CA HIS A 66 -1.19 -3.39 23.85
C HIS A 66 0.12 -2.64 23.67
N GLU A 67 0.18 -1.49 24.32
CA GLU A 67 1.44 -0.99 24.84
C GLU A 67 1.74 -1.84 26.09
N PRO A 68 2.69 -2.80 26.09
CA PRO A 68 3.33 -3.18 27.32
C PRO A 68 4.27 -2.02 27.67
N GLU A 69 3.75 -1.11 28.49
CA GLU A 69 4.50 -0.05 29.13
C GLU A 69 5.83 -0.61 29.67
N PRO A 70 7.01 -0.07 29.31
CA PRO A 70 8.24 -0.47 29.94
C PRO A 70 8.31 0.18 31.32
N LEU A 71 7.79 -0.49 32.35
CA LEU A 71 8.00 -0.11 33.74
C LEU A 71 9.25 -0.78 34.31
N PRO A 72 10.33 -0.04 34.57
CA PRO A 72 11.47 -0.53 35.34
C PRO A 72 11.21 -0.51 36.86
N THR A 73 11.81 -1.52 37.52
CA THR A 73 12.17 -1.67 38.96
C THR A 73 11.08 -1.95 40.02
N PRO A 74 11.05 -3.18 40.57
CA PRO A 74 10.71 -3.44 41.98
C PRO A 74 11.97 -3.39 42.89
N PRO A 75 11.82 -3.26 44.23
CA PRO A 75 12.74 -2.56 45.15
C PRO A 75 14.07 -3.25 45.48
#